data_AF-A0A978TE67-F1
#
_entry.id   AF-A0A978TE67-F1
#
_cell.length_a   1.000
_cell.length_b   1.000
_cell.length_c   1.000
_cell.angle_alpha   90.00
_cell.angle_beta   90.00
_cell.angle_gamma   90.00
#
_symmetry.space_group_name_H-M   'P 1'
#
loop_
_entity.id
_entity.type
_entity.pdbx_description
1 polymer ?
#
loop_
_entity_poly.entity_id
_entity_poly.type
_entity_poly.pdbx_seq_one_letter_code
_entity_poly.pdbx_strand_id
1 'polypeptide(L)'
;MAQADLQTAIQMLEPIPTWSSHHGAAQASLVRYQTTVDALNQVIQAQSIAAQAADLSQHPPHPVERWVNIHLLWQQAIDRLEAVPAESPAFDYAQTKLREYRINHRAIGRRIVAEEEAEANFNTAIQTGQLAQQRMETANSLAGWQLATKEWQAAVKGLSLIPQGTMVYAEAQDQLKVYQQHLQQSMNRATLEDASARNYDQALQAARTAAAYEAKNQWTLAVSQWQQAVASAQQIPRDTLLYKEAEQLLESYQPALTNAQNRLRTAVALQGLTSTLGEMCALEATPCSVREEPNQVQVVLTSQYAEPLRLAITPPAADGTFAFTNQLSASGQQLIEQIITFSHQVNRQVAIYDSRGGFVARYRPDLGGFVKN
;
A
#
# COMPACT_ATOMS: atom_id res chain seq x y z
N MET A 1 -17.57 47.17 56.67
CA MET A 1 -17.43 48.28 57.64
C MET A 1 -17.51 49.61 56.90
N ALA A 2 -16.53 50.00 56.08
CA ALA A 2 -16.54 51.29 55.36
C ALA A 2 -17.82 51.63 54.53
N GLN A 3 -18.42 50.68 53.80
CA GLN A 3 -19.66 50.93 53.06
C GLN A 3 -20.86 51.23 53.97
N ALA A 4 -21.00 50.46 55.05
CA ALA A 4 -22.09 50.63 56.01
C ALA A 4 -21.98 51.99 56.72
N ASP A 5 -20.76 52.39 57.08
CA ASP A 5 -20.49 53.69 57.71
C ASP A 5 -20.85 54.86 56.77
N LEU A 6 -20.54 54.74 55.48
CA LEU A 6 -20.92 55.73 54.46
C LEU A 6 -22.44 55.80 54.26
N GLN A 7 -23.14 54.66 54.29
CA GLN A 7 -24.60 54.63 54.20
C GLN A 7 -25.26 55.28 55.42
N THR A 8 -24.75 55.05 56.63
CA THR A 8 -25.21 55.74 57.84
C THR A 8 -24.95 57.25 57.74
N ALA A 9 -23.79 57.67 57.24
CA ALA A 9 -23.48 59.08 57.04
C ALA A 9 -24.42 59.76 56.02
N ILE A 10 -24.77 59.06 54.93
CA ILE A 10 -25.77 59.52 53.94
C ILE A 10 -27.12 59.77 54.63
N GLN A 11 -27.61 58.81 55.42
CA GLN A 11 -28.89 58.91 56.14
C GLN A 11 -28.92 60.06 57.16
N MET A 12 -27.77 60.41 57.74
CA MET A 12 -27.66 61.55 58.67
C MET A 12 -27.63 62.91 57.95
N LEU A 13 -27.11 62.96 56.71
CA LEU A 13 -26.98 64.21 55.95
C LEU A 13 -28.22 64.55 55.12
N GLU A 14 -28.98 63.54 54.68
CA GLU A 14 -30.19 63.70 53.87
C GLU A 14 -31.29 64.60 54.49
N PRO A 15 -31.60 64.54 55.80
CA PRO A 15 -32.67 65.36 56.38
C PRO A 15 -32.26 66.81 56.69
N ILE A 16 -31.02 67.24 56.39
CA ILE A 16 -30.56 68.61 56.70
C ILE A 16 -31.31 69.63 55.83
N PRO A 17 -32.14 70.51 56.43
CA PRO A 17 -33.04 71.37 55.69
C PRO A 17 -32.32 72.52 54.97
N THR A 18 -32.96 73.06 53.92
CA THR A 18 -32.39 74.10 53.04
C THR A 18 -32.06 75.42 53.72
N TRP A 19 -32.69 75.72 54.86
CA TRP A 19 -32.44 76.93 55.66
C TRP A 19 -31.25 76.81 56.61
N SER A 20 -30.65 75.62 56.75
CA SER A 20 -29.45 75.42 57.57
C SER A 20 -28.22 76.06 56.94
N SER A 21 -27.40 76.74 57.74
CA SER A 21 -26.10 77.28 57.29
C SER A 21 -25.13 76.17 56.81
N HIS A 22 -25.37 74.92 57.20
CA HIS A 22 -24.58 73.75 56.80
C HIS A 22 -25.15 73.00 55.60
N HIS A 23 -26.32 73.41 55.07
CA HIS A 23 -27.01 72.68 54.00
C HIS A 23 -26.14 72.48 52.74
N GLY A 24 -25.42 73.51 52.27
CA GLY A 24 -24.55 73.40 51.09
C GLY A 24 -23.40 72.40 51.28
N ALA A 25 -22.77 72.40 52.46
CA ALA A 25 -21.70 71.45 52.79
C ALA A 25 -22.23 70.02 52.97
N ALA A 26 -23.42 69.87 53.55
CA ALA A 26 -24.12 68.60 53.67
C ALA A 26 -24.46 68.01 52.29
N GLN A 27 -25.02 68.82 51.38
CA GLN A 27 -25.37 68.39 50.03
C GLN A 27 -24.14 67.97 49.21
N ALA A 28 -23.04 68.72 49.29
CA ALA A 28 -21.79 68.35 48.63
C ALA A 28 -21.21 67.03 49.16
N SER A 29 -21.27 66.82 50.48
CA SER A 29 -20.82 65.57 51.11
C SER A 29 -21.73 64.39 50.77
N LEU A 30 -23.04 64.63 50.68
CA LEU A 30 -24.05 63.63 50.29
C LEU A 30 -23.76 63.07 48.89
N VAL A 31 -23.57 63.95 47.90
CA VAL A 31 -23.21 63.54 46.52
C VAL A 31 -21.91 62.74 46.54
N ARG A 32 -20.87 63.21 47.24
CA ARG A 32 -19.59 62.51 47.34
C ARG A 32 -19.73 61.12 47.94
N TYR A 33 -20.51 60.98 49.02
CA TYR A 33 -20.73 59.69 49.68
C TYR A 33 -21.55 58.74 48.81
N GLN A 34 -22.60 59.23 48.14
CA GLN A 34 -23.39 58.43 47.21
C GLN A 34 -22.51 57.88 46.08
N THR A 35 -21.73 58.74 45.40
CA THR A 35 -20.78 58.31 44.36
C THR A 35 -19.75 57.31 44.90
N THR A 36 -19.27 57.49 46.13
CA THR A 36 -18.32 56.56 46.76
C THR A 36 -18.97 55.20 47.04
N VAL A 37 -20.20 55.17 47.54
CA VAL A 37 -20.96 53.93 47.78
C VAL A 37 -21.22 53.19 46.46
N ASP A 38 -21.62 53.90 45.41
CA ASP A 38 -21.84 53.30 44.10
C ASP A 38 -20.56 52.69 43.52
N ALA A 39 -19.44 53.40 43.61
CA ALA A 39 -18.13 52.89 43.19
C ALA A 39 -17.72 51.63 43.98
N LEU A 40 -17.92 51.62 45.30
CA LEU A 40 -17.66 50.44 46.14
C LEU A 40 -18.56 49.26 45.74
N ASN A 41 -19.84 49.50 45.45
CA ASN A 41 -20.76 48.49 44.97
C ASN A 41 -20.30 47.85 43.64
N GLN A 42 -19.84 48.66 42.69
CA GLN A 42 -19.28 48.16 41.43
C GLN A 42 -18.08 47.23 41.68
N VAL A 43 -17.16 47.63 42.56
CA VAL A 43 -15.97 46.86 42.92
C VAL A 43 -16.31 45.54 43.63
N ILE A 44 -17.30 45.54 44.53
CA ILE A 44 -17.74 44.33 45.24
C ILE A 44 -18.41 43.35 44.28
N GLN A 45 -19.31 43.84 43.41
CA GLN A 45 -19.98 43.01 42.41
C GLN A 45 -18.98 42.42 41.42
N ALA A 46 -18.03 43.22 40.93
CA ALA A 46 -16.97 42.75 40.06
C ALA A 46 -16.18 41.60 40.69
N GLN A 47 -15.80 41.71 41.97
CA GLN A 47 -15.08 40.66 42.67
C GLN A 47 -15.91 39.39 42.84
N SER A 48 -17.20 39.51 43.14
CA SER A 48 -18.09 38.35 43.24
C SER A 48 -18.21 37.60 41.91
N ILE A 49 -18.39 38.33 40.80
CA ILE A 49 -18.50 37.74 39.46
C ILE A 49 -17.16 37.10 39.04
N ALA A 50 -16.04 37.79 39.29
CA ALA A 50 -14.71 37.25 39.03
C ALA A 50 -14.41 35.98 39.85
N ALA A 51 -14.84 35.93 41.11
CA ALA A 51 -14.70 34.74 41.94
C ALA A 51 -15.50 33.56 41.36
N GLN A 52 -16.72 33.81 40.88
CA GLN A 52 -17.51 32.80 40.18
C GLN A 52 -16.83 32.31 38.89
N ALA A 53 -16.28 33.23 38.08
CA ALA A 53 -15.55 32.87 36.87
C ALA A 53 -14.31 32.02 37.18
N ALA A 54 -13.57 32.37 38.23
CA ALA A 54 -12.40 31.63 38.69
C ALA A 54 -12.76 30.23 39.19
N ASP A 55 -13.83 30.10 39.98
CA ASP A 55 -14.34 28.82 40.47
C ASP A 55 -14.76 27.90 39.32
N LEU A 56 -15.55 28.42 38.37
CA LEU A 56 -15.98 27.67 37.19
C LEU A 56 -14.81 27.23 36.30
N SER A 57 -13.68 27.94 36.33
CA SER A 57 -12.46 27.61 35.58
C SER A 57 -11.64 26.47 36.17
N GLN A 58 -11.91 26.07 37.42
CA GLN A 58 -11.14 25.02 38.10
C GLN A 58 -11.37 23.66 37.44
N HIS A 59 -10.40 22.76 37.61
CA HIS A 59 -10.45 21.38 37.12
C HIS A 59 -10.72 21.23 35.61
N PRO A 60 -9.93 21.90 34.73
CA PRO A 60 -10.02 21.65 33.30
C PRO A 60 -9.62 20.20 32.94
N PRO A 61 -9.97 19.69 31.75
CA PRO A 61 -10.62 20.39 30.64
C PRO A 61 -12.14 20.55 30.80
N HIS A 62 -12.72 21.51 30.07
CA HIS A 62 -14.15 21.79 30.02
C HIS A 62 -14.61 21.94 28.57
N PRO A 63 -15.89 21.69 28.26
CA PRO A 63 -16.44 21.96 26.93
C PRO A 63 -16.42 23.46 26.60
N VAL A 64 -16.43 23.79 25.30
CA VAL A 64 -16.43 25.17 24.77
C VAL A 64 -17.48 26.05 25.45
N GLU A 65 -18.72 25.56 25.56
CA GLU A 65 -19.84 26.30 26.17
C GLU A 65 -19.50 26.81 27.59
N ARG A 66 -18.84 25.98 28.39
CA ARG A 66 -18.45 26.35 29.75
C ARG A 66 -17.36 27.44 29.73
N TRP A 67 -16.39 27.35 28.83
CA TRP A 67 -15.38 28.40 28.69
C TRP A 67 -15.96 29.72 28.19
N VAL A 68 -16.94 29.68 27.28
CA VAL A 68 -17.67 30.87 26.82
C VAL A 68 -18.40 31.53 27.99
N ASN A 69 -19.09 30.77 28.84
CA ASN A 69 -19.74 31.31 30.03
C ASN A 69 -18.73 31.99 30.97
N ILE A 70 -17.60 31.33 31.26
CA ILE A 70 -16.51 31.90 32.06
C ILE A 70 -15.98 33.21 31.45
N HIS A 71 -15.81 33.25 30.12
CA HIS A 71 -15.35 34.44 29.40
C HIS A 71 -16.34 35.60 29.57
N LEU A 72 -17.65 35.34 29.47
CA LEU A 72 -18.70 36.33 29.71
C LEU A 72 -18.70 36.86 31.14
N LEU A 73 -18.47 36.00 32.15
CA LEU A 73 -18.37 36.44 33.54
C LEU A 73 -17.14 37.35 33.75
N TRP A 74 -16.00 37.01 33.16
CA TRP A 74 -14.83 37.90 33.21
C TRP A 74 -15.11 39.26 32.54
N GLN A 75 -15.81 39.28 31.40
CA GLN A 75 -16.21 40.53 30.75
C GLN A 75 -17.15 41.36 31.64
N GLN A 76 -18.16 40.73 32.25
CA GLN A 76 -19.06 41.42 33.18
C GLN A 76 -18.31 42.00 34.39
N ALA A 77 -17.34 41.28 34.95
CA ALA A 77 -16.52 41.80 36.04
C ALA A 77 -15.64 42.99 35.59
N ILE A 78 -15.13 42.95 34.35
CA ILE A 78 -14.38 44.06 33.73
C ILE A 78 -15.27 45.29 33.56
N ASP A 79 -16.46 45.15 32.99
CA ASP A 79 -17.39 46.27 32.74
C ASP A 79 -17.75 47.00 34.04
N ARG A 80 -17.92 46.25 35.13
CA ARG A 80 -18.17 46.79 36.47
C ARG A 80 -17.01 47.65 36.97
N LEU A 81 -15.76 47.19 36.80
CA LEU A 81 -14.58 47.95 37.21
C LEU A 81 -14.32 49.18 36.33
N GLU A 82 -14.67 49.12 35.05
CA GLU A 82 -14.57 50.26 34.13
C GLU A 82 -15.57 51.37 34.46
N ALA A 83 -16.71 51.04 35.06
CA ALA A 83 -17.71 52.01 35.51
C ALA A 83 -17.31 52.79 36.77
N VAL A 84 -16.16 52.50 37.40
CA VAL A 84 -15.67 53.20 38.60
C VAL A 84 -15.11 54.58 38.23
N PRO A 85 -15.65 55.70 38.73
CA PRO A 85 -15.17 57.05 38.41
C PRO A 85 -13.72 57.30 38.86
N ALA A 86 -12.98 58.13 38.13
CA ALA A 86 -11.59 58.48 38.43
C ALA A 86 -11.42 59.21 39.77
N GLU A 87 -12.44 59.93 40.18
CA GLU A 87 -12.51 60.70 41.42
C GLU A 87 -12.86 59.83 42.64
N SER A 88 -13.23 58.56 42.41
CA SER A 88 -13.58 57.64 43.49
C SER A 88 -12.34 57.22 44.28
N PRO A 89 -12.41 57.18 45.63
CA PRO A 89 -11.36 56.57 46.45
C PRO A 89 -11.05 55.10 46.12
N ALA A 90 -11.98 54.40 45.46
CA ALA A 90 -11.79 53.00 45.05
C ALA A 90 -11.09 52.84 43.69
N PHE A 91 -10.81 53.94 42.97
CA PHE A 91 -10.34 53.90 41.58
C PHE A 91 -9.03 53.14 41.40
N ASP A 92 -8.01 53.40 42.22
CA ASP A 92 -6.70 52.74 42.09
C ASP A 92 -6.79 51.22 42.32
N TYR A 93 -7.64 50.79 43.25
CA TYR A 93 -7.92 49.38 43.47
C TYR A 93 -8.65 48.76 42.27
N ALA A 94 -9.66 49.45 41.74
CA ALA A 94 -10.40 49.03 40.56
C ALA A 94 -9.47 48.89 39.34
N GLN A 95 -8.59 49.86 39.10
CA GLN A 95 -7.59 49.79 38.01
C GLN A 95 -6.60 48.64 38.18
N THR A 96 -6.21 48.33 39.41
CA THR A 96 -5.35 47.18 39.69
C THR A 96 -6.03 45.87 39.35
N LYS A 97 -7.28 45.68 39.80
CA LYS A 97 -8.07 44.48 39.49
C LYS A 97 -8.46 44.38 38.02
N LEU A 98 -8.73 45.50 37.37
CA LEU A 98 -9.03 45.56 35.94
C LEU A 98 -7.89 44.99 35.08
N ARG A 99 -6.63 45.28 35.43
CA ARG A 99 -5.47 44.68 34.74
C ARG A 99 -5.42 43.16 34.90
N GLU A 100 -5.66 42.66 36.12
CA GLU A 100 -5.70 41.24 36.42
C GLU A 100 -6.83 40.53 35.63
N TYR A 101 -8.05 41.09 35.67
CA TYR A 101 -9.22 40.47 35.04
C TYR A 101 -9.10 40.47 33.51
N ARG A 102 -8.52 41.51 32.91
CA ARG A 102 -8.22 41.53 31.48
C ARG A 102 -7.21 40.46 31.06
N ILE A 103 -6.23 40.12 31.91
CA ILE A 103 -5.30 39.01 31.64
C ILE A 103 -6.05 37.68 31.66
N ASN A 104 -6.89 37.45 32.67
CA ASN A 104 -7.70 36.24 32.79
C ASN A 104 -8.67 36.09 31.61
N HIS A 105 -9.42 37.15 31.28
CA HIS A 105 -10.32 37.18 30.12
C HIS A 105 -9.60 36.77 28.82
N ARG A 106 -8.42 37.35 28.55
CA ARG A 106 -7.60 36.98 27.37
C ARG A 106 -7.12 35.53 27.42
N ALA A 107 -6.77 35.02 28.59
CA ALA A 107 -6.35 33.63 28.75
C ALA A 107 -7.51 32.65 28.46
N ILE A 108 -8.71 32.96 28.96
CA ILE A 108 -9.92 32.17 28.67
C ILE A 108 -10.27 32.27 27.18
N GLY A 109 -10.17 33.45 26.56
CA GLY A 109 -10.39 33.61 25.12
C GLY A 109 -9.48 32.71 24.27
N ARG A 110 -8.18 32.62 24.61
CA ARG A 110 -7.27 31.66 23.95
C ARG A 110 -7.64 30.21 24.19
N ARG A 111 -8.18 29.89 25.37
CA ARG A 111 -8.62 28.54 25.71
C ARG A 111 -9.83 28.11 24.89
N ILE A 112 -10.78 29.01 24.67
CA ILE A 112 -11.94 28.79 23.80
C ILE A 112 -11.48 28.40 22.40
N VAL A 113 -10.61 29.21 21.78
CA VAL A 113 -10.08 28.93 20.43
C VAL A 113 -9.40 27.56 20.36
N ALA A 114 -8.55 27.24 21.35
CA ALA A 114 -7.87 25.94 21.39
C ALA A 114 -8.84 24.76 21.54
N GLU A 115 -9.94 24.93 22.29
CA GLU A 115 -10.96 23.92 22.49
C GLU A 115 -11.80 23.71 21.22
N GLU A 116 -12.23 24.80 20.58
CA GLU A 116 -12.97 24.77 19.30
C GLU A 116 -12.15 24.13 18.18
N GLU A 117 -10.89 24.53 18.03
CA GLU A 117 -9.99 23.93 17.04
C GLU A 117 -9.74 22.45 17.33
N ALA A 118 -9.58 22.06 18.59
CA ALA A 118 -9.41 20.66 18.96
C ALA A 118 -10.65 19.83 18.65
N GLU A 119 -11.85 20.33 18.98
CA GLU A 119 -13.12 19.67 18.67
C GLU A 119 -13.34 19.53 17.16
N ALA A 120 -13.10 20.59 16.39
CA ALA A 120 -13.22 20.56 14.93
C ALA A 120 -12.23 19.58 14.27
N ASN A 121 -10.97 19.58 14.74
CA ASN A 121 -9.93 18.67 14.25
C ASN A 121 -10.25 17.22 14.62
N PHE A 122 -10.73 16.97 15.84
CA PHE A 122 -11.19 15.65 16.28
C PHE A 122 -12.30 15.14 15.36
N ASN A 123 -13.37 15.92 15.19
CA ASN A 123 -14.51 15.52 14.34
C ASN A 123 -14.09 15.24 12.89
N THR A 124 -13.21 16.07 12.33
CA THR A 124 -12.66 15.86 10.98
C THR A 124 -11.86 14.55 10.90
N ALA A 125 -11.03 14.27 11.91
CA ALA A 125 -10.24 13.05 11.95
C ALA A 125 -11.13 11.80 12.08
N ILE A 126 -12.20 11.86 12.90
CA ILE A 126 -13.18 10.78 13.03
C ILE A 126 -13.92 10.52 11.71
N GLN A 127 -14.40 11.56 11.03
CA GLN A 127 -15.06 11.41 9.72
C GLN A 127 -14.10 10.81 8.68
N THR A 128 -12.85 11.24 8.68
CA THR A 128 -11.81 10.71 7.79
C THR A 128 -11.54 9.23 8.10
N GLY A 129 -11.49 8.85 9.38
CA GLY A 129 -11.33 7.45 9.80
C GLY A 129 -12.52 6.58 9.40
N GLN A 130 -13.75 7.09 9.50
CA GLN A 130 -14.95 6.38 9.03
C GLN A 130 -14.92 6.11 7.52
N LEU A 131 -14.51 7.11 6.72
CA LEU A 131 -14.33 6.94 5.28
C LEU A 131 -13.24 5.90 4.98
N ALA A 132 -12.11 5.98 5.68
CA ALA A 132 -11.01 5.04 5.53
C ALA A 132 -11.44 3.60 5.85
N GLN A 133 -12.24 3.42 6.92
CA GLN A 133 -12.82 2.13 7.30
C GLN A 133 -13.73 1.58 6.20
N GLN A 134 -14.67 2.39 5.71
CA GLN A 134 -15.58 1.98 4.63
C GLN A 134 -14.81 1.55 3.37
N ARG A 135 -13.76 2.31 3.00
CA ARG A 135 -12.91 1.93 1.86
C ARG A 135 -12.16 0.64 2.12
N MET A 136 -11.61 0.47 3.32
CA MET A 136 -10.89 -0.75 3.70
C MET A 136 -11.79 -1.99 3.58
N GLU A 137 -13.06 -1.88 3.99
CA GLU A 137 -14.04 -2.98 3.92
C GLU A 137 -14.50 -3.31 2.49
N THR A 138 -14.48 -2.32 1.58
CA THR A 138 -15.01 -2.46 0.22
C THR A 138 -13.93 -2.50 -0.87
N ALA A 139 -12.65 -2.36 -0.50
CA ALA A 139 -11.54 -2.29 -1.43
C ALA A 139 -11.36 -3.59 -2.22
N ASN A 140 -11.59 -3.49 -3.53
CA ASN A 140 -11.43 -4.58 -4.50
C ASN A 140 -10.31 -4.28 -5.53
N SER A 141 -9.45 -3.31 -5.24
CA SER A 141 -8.32 -2.91 -6.10
C SER A 141 -7.15 -2.39 -5.27
N LEU A 142 -5.94 -2.47 -5.83
CA LEU A 142 -4.74 -1.86 -5.23
C LEU A 142 -4.94 -0.36 -4.96
N ALA A 143 -5.52 0.36 -5.93
CA ALA A 143 -5.80 1.79 -5.78
C ALA A 143 -6.75 2.07 -4.59
N GLY A 144 -7.75 1.20 -4.37
CA GLY A 144 -8.64 1.28 -3.22
C GLY A 144 -7.89 1.13 -1.89
N TRP A 145 -7.02 0.13 -1.78
CA TRP A 145 -6.18 -0.09 -0.59
C TRP A 145 -5.20 1.06 -0.33
N GLN A 146 -4.55 1.58 -1.37
CA GLN A 146 -3.66 2.74 -1.26
C GLN A 146 -4.40 4.00 -0.81
N LEU A 147 -5.63 4.19 -1.29
CA LEU A 147 -6.44 5.34 -0.89
C LEU A 147 -6.91 5.21 0.58
N ALA A 148 -7.37 4.03 1.00
CA ALA A 148 -7.67 3.77 2.42
C ALA A 148 -6.45 4.03 3.32
N THR A 149 -5.26 3.62 2.89
CA THR A 149 -4.01 3.91 3.63
C THR A 149 -3.78 5.42 3.79
N LYS A 150 -3.96 6.22 2.73
CA LYS A 150 -3.79 7.68 2.80
C LYS A 150 -4.79 8.33 3.74
N GLU A 151 -6.05 7.89 3.72
CA GLU A 151 -7.08 8.42 4.62
C GLU A 151 -6.81 8.05 6.07
N TRP A 152 -6.38 6.81 6.35
CA TRP A 152 -5.92 6.43 7.69
C TRP A 152 -4.73 7.27 8.16
N GLN A 153 -3.75 7.54 7.30
CA GLN A 153 -2.63 8.44 7.64
C GLN A 153 -3.12 9.84 8.02
N ALA A 154 -4.07 10.39 7.24
CA ALA A 154 -4.65 11.70 7.51
C ALA A 154 -5.41 11.73 8.84
N ALA A 155 -6.23 10.72 9.12
CA ALA A 155 -6.97 10.58 10.37
C ALA A 155 -6.04 10.45 11.58
N VAL A 156 -5.02 9.59 11.50
CA VAL A 156 -3.97 9.43 12.53
C VAL A 156 -3.25 10.76 12.78
N LYS A 157 -2.86 11.47 11.72
CA LYS A 157 -2.21 12.78 11.85
C LYS A 157 -3.13 13.78 12.55
N GLY A 158 -4.40 13.85 12.15
CA GLY A 158 -5.39 14.73 12.76
C GLY A 158 -5.52 14.49 14.27
N LEU A 159 -5.68 13.23 14.69
CA LEU A 159 -5.77 12.87 16.11
C LEU A 159 -4.47 13.17 16.88
N SER A 160 -3.30 12.93 16.26
CA SER A 160 -2.00 13.18 16.92
C SER A 160 -1.69 14.65 17.20
N LEU A 161 -2.34 15.57 16.49
CA LEU A 161 -2.15 17.01 16.62
C LEU A 161 -3.09 17.65 17.65
N ILE A 162 -3.99 16.87 18.25
CA ILE A 162 -4.92 17.37 19.27
C ILE A 162 -4.12 17.72 20.53
N PRO A 163 -4.15 19.00 20.99
CA PRO A 163 -3.34 19.44 22.12
C PRO A 163 -3.74 18.77 23.44
N GLN A 164 -2.77 18.49 24.30
CA GLN A 164 -3.04 18.07 25.67
C GLN A 164 -3.76 19.19 26.44
N GLY A 165 -4.76 18.80 27.24
CA GLY A 165 -5.51 19.71 28.09
C GLY A 165 -6.77 20.31 27.45
N THR A 166 -7.13 19.88 26.25
CA THR A 166 -8.48 20.06 25.68
C THR A 166 -9.40 18.91 26.11
N MET A 167 -10.71 19.12 26.02
CA MET A 167 -11.74 18.14 26.43
C MET A 167 -11.62 16.84 25.65
N VAL A 168 -11.41 16.94 24.33
CA VAL A 168 -11.35 15.79 23.42
C VAL A 168 -10.02 15.04 23.44
N TYR A 169 -9.00 15.51 24.18
CA TYR A 169 -7.67 14.91 24.13
C TYR A 169 -7.63 13.43 24.53
N ALA A 170 -8.32 13.05 25.61
CA ALA A 170 -8.30 11.66 26.07
C ALA A 170 -8.93 10.71 25.02
N GLU A 171 -10.08 11.10 24.49
CA GLU A 171 -10.77 10.33 23.44
C GLU A 171 -9.94 10.26 22.16
N ALA A 172 -9.29 11.36 21.77
CA ALA A 172 -8.37 11.40 20.64
C ALA A 172 -7.22 10.39 20.79
N GLN A 173 -6.62 10.29 21.98
CA GLN A 173 -5.53 9.33 22.24
C GLN A 173 -6.01 7.87 22.19
N ASP A 174 -7.25 7.60 22.60
CA ASP A 174 -7.81 6.24 22.50
C ASP A 174 -8.13 5.87 21.06
N GLN A 175 -8.75 6.77 20.28
CA GLN A 175 -8.99 6.56 18.85
C GLN A 175 -7.69 6.44 18.05
N LEU A 176 -6.65 7.20 18.42
CA LEU A 176 -5.35 7.16 17.77
C LEU A 176 -4.74 5.75 17.79
N LYS A 177 -4.84 5.03 18.92
CA LYS A 177 -4.34 3.65 19.04
C LYS A 177 -5.06 2.71 18.08
N VAL A 178 -6.37 2.84 17.96
CA VAL A 178 -7.20 2.04 17.05
C VAL A 178 -6.84 2.36 15.59
N TYR A 179 -6.73 3.64 15.25
CA TYR A 179 -6.47 4.08 13.88
C TYR A 179 -5.06 3.71 13.41
N GLN A 180 -4.08 3.68 14.31
CA GLN A 180 -2.74 3.16 14.01
C GLN A 180 -2.76 1.67 13.62
N GLN A 181 -3.60 0.86 14.27
CA GLN A 181 -3.74 -0.56 13.93
C GLN A 181 -4.37 -0.72 12.54
N HIS A 182 -5.44 0.03 12.24
CA HIS A 182 -6.06 0.00 10.91
C HIS A 182 -5.15 0.53 9.81
N LEU A 183 -4.37 1.58 10.10
CA LEU A 183 -3.35 2.07 9.18
C LEU A 183 -2.35 0.97 8.83
N GLN A 184 -1.83 0.26 9.84
CA GLN A 184 -0.88 -0.83 9.61
C GLN A 184 -1.51 -1.97 8.79
N GLN A 185 -2.75 -2.34 9.09
CA GLN A 185 -3.49 -3.35 8.31
C GLN A 185 -3.64 -2.94 6.85
N SER A 186 -4.08 -1.70 6.60
CA SER A 186 -4.25 -1.15 5.26
C SER A 186 -2.92 -1.09 4.49
N MET A 187 -1.84 -0.65 5.13
CA MET A 187 -0.49 -0.62 4.55
C MET A 187 0.02 -2.01 4.17
N ASN A 188 -0.11 -2.98 5.07
CA ASN A 188 0.30 -4.36 4.83
C ASN A 188 -0.45 -4.92 3.62
N ARG A 189 -1.77 -4.69 3.58
CA ARG A 189 -2.60 -5.15 2.47
C ARG A 189 -2.25 -4.47 1.15
N ALA A 190 -2.07 -3.15 1.13
CA ALA A 190 -1.65 -2.42 -0.06
C ALA A 190 -0.29 -2.89 -0.59
N THR A 191 0.65 -3.19 0.30
CA THR A 191 1.98 -3.71 -0.06
C THR A 191 1.89 -5.10 -0.67
N LEU A 192 1.06 -5.96 -0.09
CA LEU A 192 0.81 -7.30 -0.59
C LEU A 192 0.19 -7.26 -2.00
N GLU A 193 -0.85 -6.44 -2.20
CA GLU A 193 -1.51 -6.27 -3.50
C GLU A 193 -0.58 -5.66 -4.56
N ASP A 194 0.30 -4.71 -4.16
CA ASP A 194 1.29 -4.12 -5.06
C ASP A 194 2.36 -5.13 -5.51
N ALA A 195 2.82 -5.98 -4.58
CA ALA A 195 3.73 -7.07 -4.92
C ALA A 195 3.06 -8.07 -5.87
N SER A 196 1.81 -8.45 -5.62
CA SER A 196 1.02 -9.32 -6.50
C SER A 196 0.83 -8.72 -7.89
N ALA A 197 0.51 -7.42 -7.99
CA ALA A 197 0.36 -6.73 -9.27
C ALA A 197 1.68 -6.75 -10.07
N ARG A 198 2.81 -6.46 -9.42
CA ARG A 198 4.13 -6.53 -10.07
C ARG A 198 4.48 -7.94 -10.54
N ASN A 199 4.21 -8.96 -9.73
CA ASN A 199 4.44 -10.35 -10.11
C ASN A 199 3.54 -10.77 -11.28
N TYR A 200 2.29 -10.31 -11.29
CA TYR A 200 1.36 -10.57 -12.38
C TYR A 200 1.84 -9.96 -13.70
N ASP A 201 2.25 -8.69 -13.67
CA ASP A 201 2.80 -7.99 -14.83
C ASP A 201 4.08 -8.65 -15.35
N GLN A 202 4.98 -9.04 -14.44
CA GLN A 202 6.20 -9.79 -14.79
C GLN A 202 5.87 -11.12 -15.46
N ALA A 203 4.87 -11.85 -14.95
CA ALA A 203 4.44 -13.11 -15.54
C ALA A 203 3.94 -12.92 -16.98
N LEU A 204 3.09 -11.90 -17.20
CA LEU A 204 2.59 -11.56 -18.54
C LEU A 204 3.71 -11.16 -19.51
N GLN A 205 4.65 -10.33 -19.06
CA GLN A 205 5.77 -9.87 -19.90
C GLN A 205 6.72 -11.01 -20.25
N ALA A 206 7.06 -11.85 -19.28
CA ALA A 206 7.93 -13.00 -19.50
C ALA A 206 7.27 -14.00 -20.47
N ALA A 207 5.98 -14.27 -20.33
CA ALA A 207 5.25 -15.14 -21.26
C ALA A 207 5.22 -14.59 -22.70
N ARG A 208 4.97 -13.28 -22.88
CA ARG A 208 5.04 -12.63 -24.21
C ARG A 208 6.44 -12.73 -24.83
N THR A 209 7.47 -12.53 -24.01
CA THR A 209 8.86 -12.62 -24.44
C THR A 209 9.25 -14.05 -24.80
N ALA A 210 8.77 -15.04 -24.03
CA ALA A 210 8.95 -16.45 -24.32
C ALA A 210 8.35 -16.82 -25.68
N ALA A 211 7.09 -16.45 -25.93
CA ALA A 211 6.42 -16.68 -27.21
C ALA A 211 7.18 -16.04 -28.40
N ALA A 212 7.76 -14.84 -28.20
CA ALA A 212 8.58 -14.19 -29.22
C ALA A 212 9.90 -14.95 -29.51
N TYR A 213 10.51 -15.58 -28.49
CA TYR A 213 11.67 -16.44 -28.67
C TYR A 213 11.32 -17.77 -29.34
N GLU A 214 10.17 -18.35 -29.03
CA GLU A 214 9.66 -19.55 -29.71
C GLU A 214 9.46 -19.29 -31.20
N ALA A 215 8.87 -18.15 -31.57
CA ALA A 215 8.69 -17.75 -32.96
C ALA A 215 10.01 -17.62 -33.75
N LYS A 216 11.13 -17.43 -33.04
CA LYS A 216 12.49 -17.34 -33.60
C LYS A 216 13.30 -18.63 -33.44
N ASN A 217 12.69 -19.72 -32.96
CA ASN A 217 13.36 -20.99 -32.61
C ASN A 217 14.49 -20.84 -31.57
N GLN A 218 14.48 -19.79 -30.75
CA GLN A 218 15.48 -19.54 -29.71
C GLN A 218 15.08 -20.25 -28.40
N TRP A 219 15.04 -21.58 -28.43
CA TRP A 219 14.43 -22.41 -27.39
C TRP A 219 15.04 -22.26 -25.99
N THR A 220 16.36 -22.04 -25.89
CA THR A 220 17.02 -21.81 -24.59
C THR A 220 16.50 -20.54 -23.91
N LEU A 221 16.34 -19.47 -24.68
CA LEU A 221 15.80 -18.20 -24.18
C LEU A 221 14.30 -18.31 -23.89
N ALA A 222 13.55 -19.01 -24.75
CA ALA A 222 12.12 -19.27 -24.54
C ALA A 222 11.85 -20.02 -23.23
N VAL A 223 12.58 -21.10 -22.96
CA VAL A 223 12.45 -21.88 -21.71
C VAL A 223 12.76 -21.01 -20.49
N SER A 224 13.84 -20.23 -20.53
CA SER A 224 14.19 -19.32 -19.44
C SER A 224 13.06 -18.32 -19.14
N GLN A 225 12.46 -17.74 -20.18
CA GLN A 225 11.35 -16.79 -20.02
C GLN A 225 10.06 -17.47 -19.55
N TRP A 226 9.74 -18.67 -20.01
CA TRP A 226 8.60 -19.43 -19.48
C TRP A 226 8.78 -19.83 -18.01
N GLN A 227 9.99 -20.21 -17.61
CA GLN A 227 10.31 -20.47 -16.19
C GLN A 227 10.08 -19.22 -15.34
N GLN A 228 10.54 -18.06 -15.82
CA GLN A 228 10.29 -16.79 -15.16
C GLN A 228 8.79 -16.48 -15.06
N ALA A 229 8.04 -16.67 -16.16
CA ALA A 229 6.60 -16.43 -16.18
C ALA A 229 5.84 -17.28 -15.15
N VAL A 230 6.15 -18.59 -15.09
CA VAL A 230 5.56 -19.52 -14.12
C VAL A 230 5.97 -19.14 -12.69
N ALA A 231 7.25 -18.85 -12.45
CA ALA A 231 7.74 -18.49 -11.12
C ALA A 231 7.07 -17.21 -10.59
N SER A 232 6.97 -16.17 -11.42
CA SER A 232 6.30 -14.92 -11.03
C SER A 232 4.81 -15.15 -10.73
N ALA A 233 4.09 -15.94 -11.53
CA ALA A 233 2.69 -16.25 -11.27
C ALA A 233 2.50 -17.09 -9.98
N GLN A 234 3.41 -18.01 -9.68
CA GLN A 234 3.38 -18.82 -8.44
C GLN A 234 3.65 -18.00 -7.17
N GLN A 235 4.34 -16.88 -7.27
CA GLN A 235 4.63 -16.00 -6.14
C GLN A 235 3.43 -15.12 -5.73
N ILE A 236 2.31 -15.17 -6.46
CA ILE A 236 1.10 -14.42 -6.13
C ILE A 236 0.31 -15.15 -5.02
N PRO A 237 0.16 -14.56 -3.83
CA PRO A 237 -0.46 -15.26 -2.69
C PRO A 237 -1.98 -15.42 -2.84
N ARG A 238 -2.52 -16.48 -2.21
CA ARG A 238 -3.94 -16.91 -2.31
C ARG A 238 -4.95 -15.89 -1.82
N ASP A 239 -4.55 -15.07 -0.88
CA ASP A 239 -5.41 -14.08 -0.24
C ASP A 239 -5.45 -12.75 -1.00
N THR A 240 -4.80 -12.63 -2.16
CA THR A 240 -4.73 -11.38 -2.95
C THR A 240 -5.80 -11.29 -4.03
N LEU A 241 -6.05 -10.07 -4.50
CA LEU A 241 -7.10 -9.82 -5.49
C LEU A 241 -6.84 -10.50 -6.84
N LEU A 242 -5.57 -10.68 -7.20
CA LEU A 242 -5.13 -11.25 -8.48
C LEU A 242 -4.90 -12.76 -8.46
N TYR A 243 -5.18 -13.45 -7.35
CA TYR A 243 -4.86 -14.86 -7.22
C TYR A 243 -5.60 -15.73 -8.26
N LYS A 244 -6.89 -15.46 -8.51
CA LYS A 244 -7.68 -16.26 -9.46
C LYS A 244 -7.19 -16.09 -10.88
N GLU A 245 -6.83 -14.86 -11.26
CA GLU A 245 -6.26 -14.54 -12.54
C GLU A 245 -4.87 -15.18 -12.69
N ALA A 246 -4.06 -15.20 -11.63
CA ALA A 246 -2.77 -15.87 -11.62
C ALA A 246 -2.91 -17.40 -11.77
N GLU A 247 -3.91 -18.01 -11.14
CA GLU A 247 -4.23 -19.43 -11.29
C GLU A 247 -4.55 -19.78 -12.74
N GLN A 248 -5.36 -18.95 -13.43
CA GLN A 248 -5.63 -19.08 -14.85
C GLN A 248 -4.37 -18.94 -15.73
N LEU A 249 -3.45 -18.02 -15.38
CA LEU A 249 -2.17 -17.93 -16.09
C LEU A 249 -1.37 -19.23 -15.98
N LEU A 250 -1.34 -19.85 -14.79
CA LEU A 250 -0.60 -21.08 -14.57
C LEU A 250 -1.15 -22.27 -15.36
N GLU A 251 -2.46 -22.35 -15.55
CA GLU A 251 -3.10 -23.36 -16.42
C GLU A 251 -2.60 -23.29 -17.87
N SER A 252 -2.22 -22.10 -18.34
CA SER A 252 -1.67 -21.89 -19.68
C SER A 252 -0.14 -22.02 -19.73
N TYR A 253 0.55 -21.45 -18.73
CA TYR A 253 2.00 -21.29 -18.77
C TYR A 253 2.76 -22.57 -18.45
N GLN A 254 2.21 -23.45 -17.59
CA GLN A 254 2.85 -24.73 -17.28
C GLN A 254 2.91 -25.67 -18.52
N PRO A 255 1.83 -25.85 -19.30
CA PRO A 255 1.91 -26.56 -20.58
C PRO A 255 2.86 -25.89 -21.59
N ALA A 256 2.85 -24.56 -21.68
CA ALA A 256 3.73 -23.84 -22.60
C ALA A 256 5.22 -24.03 -22.26
N LEU A 257 5.57 -23.94 -20.97
CA LEU A 257 6.91 -24.27 -20.48
C LEU A 257 7.31 -25.71 -20.83
N THR A 258 6.41 -26.66 -20.60
CA THR A 258 6.66 -28.08 -20.91
C THR A 258 6.91 -28.29 -22.41
N ASN A 259 6.15 -27.61 -23.27
CA ASN A 259 6.35 -27.63 -24.71
C ASN A 259 7.73 -27.05 -25.09
N ALA A 260 8.06 -25.85 -24.61
CA ALA A 260 9.36 -25.21 -24.87
C ALA A 260 10.54 -26.08 -24.42
N GLN A 261 10.43 -26.76 -23.26
CA GLN A 261 11.45 -27.69 -22.78
C GLN A 261 11.62 -28.90 -23.72
N ASN A 262 10.52 -29.46 -24.22
CA ASN A 262 10.57 -30.56 -25.18
C ASN A 262 11.21 -30.11 -26.50
N ARG A 263 10.87 -28.90 -26.98
CA ARG A 263 11.48 -28.31 -28.19
C ARG A 263 12.97 -28.04 -28.01
N LEU A 264 13.39 -27.54 -26.85
CA LEU A 264 14.80 -27.37 -26.52
C LEU A 264 15.56 -28.70 -26.54
N ARG A 265 15.02 -29.76 -25.93
CA ARG A 265 15.65 -31.08 -25.96
C ARG A 265 15.85 -31.57 -27.39
N THR A 266 14.83 -31.42 -28.24
CA THR A 266 14.92 -31.78 -29.66
C THR A 266 15.98 -30.95 -30.39
N ALA A 267 16.01 -29.63 -30.19
CA ALA A 267 16.98 -28.75 -30.83
C ALA A 267 18.43 -29.09 -30.44
N VAL A 268 18.70 -29.33 -29.16
CA VAL A 268 20.02 -29.73 -28.66
C VAL A 268 20.43 -31.09 -29.21
N ALA A 269 19.53 -32.07 -29.21
CA ALA A 269 19.79 -33.40 -29.74
C ALA A 269 20.07 -33.34 -31.25
N LEU A 270 19.34 -32.53 -32.01
CA LEU A 270 19.56 -32.34 -33.45
C LEU A 270 20.92 -31.69 -33.73
N GLN A 271 21.31 -30.70 -32.93
CA GLN A 271 22.63 -30.07 -33.05
C GLN A 271 23.75 -31.07 -32.79
N GLY A 272 23.61 -31.91 -31.75
CA GLY A 272 24.57 -32.99 -31.45
C GLY A 272 24.68 -33.99 -32.60
N LEU A 273 23.55 -34.51 -33.10
CA LEU A 273 23.52 -35.42 -34.25
C LEU A 273 24.15 -34.78 -35.48
N THR A 274 23.86 -33.50 -35.76
CA THR A 274 24.40 -32.78 -36.91
C THR A 274 25.93 -32.63 -36.81
N SER A 275 26.45 -32.30 -35.63
CA SER A 275 27.90 -32.19 -35.39
C SER A 275 28.60 -33.53 -35.61
N THR A 276 28.11 -34.58 -34.97
CA THR A 276 28.69 -35.93 -35.07
C THR A 276 28.68 -36.43 -36.52
N LEU A 277 27.56 -36.28 -37.23
CA LEU A 277 27.47 -36.69 -38.64
C LEU A 277 28.34 -35.83 -39.56
N GLY A 278 28.47 -34.53 -39.26
CA GLY A 278 29.35 -33.63 -39.99
C GLY A 278 30.81 -34.06 -39.89
N GLU A 279 31.28 -34.41 -38.69
CA GLU A 279 32.64 -34.91 -38.45
C GLU A 279 32.91 -36.24 -39.17
N MET A 280 31.94 -37.17 -39.13
CA MET A 280 32.06 -38.46 -39.81
C MET A 280 32.11 -38.32 -41.33
N CYS A 281 31.41 -37.34 -41.89
CA CYS A 281 31.27 -37.16 -43.34
C CYS A 281 32.14 -36.01 -43.90
N ALA A 282 33.13 -35.52 -43.13
CA ALA A 282 33.89 -34.30 -43.42
C ALA A 282 34.74 -34.34 -44.72
N LEU A 283 35.11 -35.54 -45.20
CA LEU A 283 36.01 -35.75 -46.35
C LEU A 283 35.28 -36.09 -47.66
N GLU A 284 33.95 -36.09 -47.65
CA GLU A 284 33.14 -36.54 -48.79
C GLU A 284 32.64 -35.38 -49.66
N ALA A 285 32.43 -35.65 -50.95
CA ALA A 285 31.92 -34.66 -51.91
C ALA A 285 30.48 -34.19 -51.59
N THR A 286 29.70 -35.01 -50.89
CA THR A 286 28.34 -34.67 -50.43
C THR A 286 28.23 -34.94 -48.92
N PRO A 287 28.37 -33.93 -48.05
CA PRO A 287 28.36 -34.15 -46.61
C PRO A 287 27.00 -34.66 -46.13
N CYS A 288 27.01 -35.40 -45.02
CA CYS A 288 25.80 -35.84 -44.36
C CYS A 288 25.00 -34.62 -43.87
N SER A 289 23.68 -34.68 -43.97
CA SER A 289 22.81 -33.59 -43.52
C SER A 289 21.64 -34.10 -42.70
N VAL A 290 21.22 -33.29 -41.74
CA VAL A 290 20.07 -33.57 -40.87
C VAL A 290 19.04 -32.47 -41.10
N ARG A 291 17.79 -32.87 -41.24
CA ARG A 291 16.65 -31.95 -41.37
C ARG A 291 15.52 -32.38 -40.43
N GLU A 292 14.93 -31.42 -39.76
CA GLU A 292 13.73 -31.66 -38.96
C GLU A 292 12.49 -31.55 -39.84
N GLU A 293 11.68 -32.59 -39.87
CA GLU A 293 10.33 -32.59 -40.49
C GLU A 293 9.26 -32.63 -39.38
N PRO A 294 7.96 -32.42 -39.65
CA PRO A 294 6.93 -32.44 -38.62
C PRO A 294 6.79 -33.78 -37.86
N ASN A 295 6.95 -34.92 -38.54
CA ASN A 295 6.71 -36.26 -37.98
C ASN A 295 7.97 -37.15 -37.88
N GLN A 296 9.08 -36.75 -38.48
CA GLN A 296 10.33 -37.50 -38.47
C GLN A 296 11.53 -36.56 -38.51
N VAL A 297 12.71 -37.09 -38.25
CA VAL A 297 13.98 -36.43 -38.55
C VAL A 297 14.58 -37.10 -39.77
N GLN A 298 14.87 -36.33 -40.80
CA GLN A 298 15.47 -36.83 -42.02
C GLN A 298 16.99 -36.73 -41.89
N VAL A 299 17.68 -37.85 -42.12
CA VAL A 299 19.14 -37.92 -42.20
C VAL A 299 19.51 -38.35 -43.61
N VAL A 300 20.31 -37.53 -44.30
CA VAL A 300 20.88 -37.88 -45.60
C VAL A 300 22.33 -38.29 -45.37
N LEU A 301 22.67 -39.51 -45.79
CA LEU A 301 24.00 -40.09 -45.67
C LEU A 301 24.71 -40.14 -47.02
N THR A 302 26.03 -40.09 -46.97
CA THR A 302 26.90 -40.40 -48.11
C THR A 302 26.75 -41.87 -48.53
N SER A 303 27.10 -42.19 -49.78
CA SER A 303 27.04 -43.57 -50.29
C SER A 303 27.89 -44.55 -49.48
N GLN A 304 29.03 -44.11 -48.91
CA GLN A 304 29.89 -44.94 -48.06
C GLN A 304 29.20 -45.47 -46.80
N TYR A 305 28.19 -44.76 -46.28
CA TYR A 305 27.41 -45.19 -45.12
C TYR A 305 26.04 -45.74 -45.51
N ALA A 306 25.41 -45.16 -46.53
CA ALA A 306 24.06 -45.54 -46.96
C ALA A 306 23.99 -46.95 -47.57
N GLU A 307 24.94 -47.35 -48.44
CA GLU A 307 24.88 -48.65 -49.12
C GLU A 307 25.15 -49.84 -48.17
N PRO A 308 26.18 -49.82 -47.29
CA PRO A 308 26.37 -50.89 -46.31
C PRO A 308 25.18 -51.01 -45.35
N LEU A 309 24.60 -49.88 -44.94
CA LEU A 309 23.41 -49.85 -44.10
C LEU A 309 22.20 -50.46 -44.81
N ARG A 310 22.01 -50.14 -46.09
CA ARG A 310 20.94 -50.71 -46.93
C ARG A 310 21.07 -52.23 -47.06
N LEU A 311 22.29 -52.76 -47.16
CA LEU A 311 22.54 -54.20 -47.24
C LEU A 311 22.41 -54.88 -45.88
N ALA A 312 22.82 -54.22 -44.80
CA ALA A 312 22.84 -54.79 -43.45
C ALA A 312 21.45 -54.84 -42.78
N ILE A 313 20.57 -53.87 -43.06
CA ILE A 313 19.20 -53.87 -42.55
C ILE A 313 18.34 -54.77 -43.45
N THR A 314 18.11 -56.02 -43.08
CA THR A 314 17.16 -56.91 -43.78
C THR A 314 15.71 -56.65 -43.36
N PRO A 315 14.71 -57.02 -44.20
CA PRO A 315 13.30 -56.96 -43.82
C PRO A 315 13.05 -57.69 -42.49
N PRO A 316 12.10 -57.25 -41.66
CA PRO A 316 11.79 -57.92 -40.40
C PRO A 316 11.46 -59.40 -40.64
N ALA A 317 11.96 -60.27 -39.75
CA ALA A 317 11.46 -61.64 -39.67
C ALA A 317 9.97 -61.62 -39.27
N ALA A 318 9.23 -62.70 -39.54
CA ALA A 318 7.79 -62.78 -39.27
C ALA A 318 7.40 -62.55 -37.79
N ASP A 319 8.36 -62.57 -36.87
CA ASP A 319 8.22 -62.31 -35.44
C ASP A 319 8.53 -60.86 -35.03
N GLY A 320 8.82 -59.97 -35.99
CA GLY A 320 9.13 -58.56 -35.74
C GLY A 320 10.55 -58.29 -35.26
N THR A 321 11.43 -59.30 -35.20
CA THR A 321 12.83 -59.13 -34.80
C THR A 321 13.70 -58.66 -35.97
N PHE A 322 14.67 -57.81 -35.65
CA PHE A 322 15.65 -57.27 -36.59
C PHE A 322 17.05 -57.79 -36.23
N ALA A 323 17.78 -58.28 -37.23
CA ALA A 323 19.18 -58.67 -37.10
C ALA A 323 19.99 -58.05 -38.23
N PHE A 324 21.18 -57.53 -37.92
CA PHE A 324 22.14 -57.11 -38.94
C PHE A 324 22.75 -58.36 -39.58
N THR A 325 22.57 -58.52 -40.89
CA THR A 325 23.02 -59.72 -41.62
C THR A 325 24.49 -59.71 -42.02
N ASN A 326 25.10 -58.51 -42.05
CA ASN A 326 26.52 -58.31 -42.34
C ASN A 326 27.17 -57.44 -41.25
N GLN A 327 28.44 -57.69 -40.95
CA GLN A 327 29.24 -56.85 -40.05
C GLN A 327 29.44 -55.47 -40.69
N LEU A 328 28.63 -54.50 -40.25
CA LEU A 328 28.90 -53.07 -40.47
C LEU A 328 30.31 -52.75 -39.98
N SER A 329 30.99 -51.80 -40.65
CA SER A 329 32.24 -51.25 -40.11
C SER A 329 32.00 -50.63 -38.74
N ALA A 330 33.03 -50.51 -37.92
CA ALA A 330 32.94 -49.86 -36.60
C ALA A 330 32.32 -48.45 -36.72
N SER A 331 32.67 -47.71 -37.77
CA SER A 331 32.10 -46.39 -38.10
C SER A 331 30.60 -46.46 -38.42
N GLY A 332 30.15 -47.49 -39.15
CA GLY A 332 28.75 -47.71 -39.47
C GLY A 332 27.92 -48.17 -38.25
N GLN A 333 28.51 -48.94 -37.34
CA GLN A 333 27.87 -49.29 -36.06
C GLN A 333 27.69 -48.06 -35.18
N GLN A 334 28.74 -47.25 -35.03
CA GLN A 334 28.68 -45.99 -34.28
C GLN A 334 27.62 -45.04 -34.85
N LEU A 335 27.51 -44.93 -36.17
CA LEU A 335 26.46 -44.14 -36.83
C LEU A 335 25.05 -44.58 -36.42
N ILE A 336 24.79 -45.89 -36.46
CA ILE A 336 23.49 -46.45 -36.10
C ILE A 336 23.18 -46.20 -34.63
N GLU A 337 24.15 -46.44 -33.74
CA GLU A 337 23.99 -46.17 -32.31
C GLU A 337 23.61 -44.72 -32.06
N GLN A 338 24.28 -43.76 -32.72
CA GLN A 338 23.95 -42.33 -32.59
C GLN A 338 22.52 -42.01 -33.06
N ILE A 339 22.07 -42.63 -34.17
CA ILE A 339 20.71 -42.46 -34.68
C ILE A 339 19.67 -43.04 -33.71
N ILE A 340 19.94 -44.23 -33.14
CA ILE A 340 19.10 -44.88 -32.14
C ILE A 340 19.02 -44.02 -30.87
N THR A 341 20.16 -43.59 -30.34
CA THR A 341 20.24 -42.75 -29.14
C THR A 341 19.47 -41.45 -29.34
N PHE A 342 19.69 -40.75 -30.46
CA PHE A 342 18.94 -39.55 -30.81
C PHE A 342 17.43 -39.82 -30.85
N SER A 343 17.00 -40.85 -31.59
CA SER A 343 15.59 -41.19 -31.76
C SER A 343 14.89 -41.48 -30.44
N HIS A 344 15.53 -42.21 -29.52
CA HIS A 344 15.01 -42.45 -28.18
C HIS A 344 15.00 -41.17 -27.33
N GLN A 345 16.04 -40.35 -27.41
CA GLN A 345 16.14 -39.10 -26.64
C GLN A 345 15.02 -38.11 -26.96
N VAL A 346 14.64 -38.00 -28.25
CA VAL A 346 13.56 -37.09 -28.67
C VAL A 346 12.21 -37.79 -28.87
N ASN A 347 12.17 -39.12 -28.75
CA ASN A 347 11.03 -39.99 -29.05
C ASN A 347 10.43 -39.72 -30.44
N ARG A 348 11.27 -39.61 -31.48
CA ARG A 348 10.86 -39.35 -32.87
C ARG A 348 11.52 -40.32 -33.83
N GLN A 349 10.80 -40.65 -34.90
CA GLN A 349 11.32 -41.53 -35.95
C GLN A 349 12.44 -40.83 -36.72
N VAL A 350 13.46 -41.58 -37.14
CA VAL A 350 14.58 -41.07 -37.95
C VAL A 350 14.55 -41.76 -39.30
N ALA A 351 14.28 -41.03 -40.37
CA ALA A 351 14.27 -41.54 -41.74
C ALA A 351 15.60 -41.26 -42.43
N ILE A 352 16.23 -42.32 -42.93
CA ILE A 352 17.55 -42.30 -43.53
C ILE A 352 17.42 -42.38 -45.04
N TYR A 353 18.10 -41.49 -45.75
CA TYR A 353 18.17 -41.44 -47.20
C TYR A 353 19.63 -41.42 -47.65
N ASP A 354 19.88 -41.88 -48.88
CA ASP A 354 21.17 -41.70 -49.53
C ASP A 354 21.30 -40.31 -50.17
N SER A 355 22.51 -39.96 -50.63
CA SER A 355 22.80 -38.68 -51.29
C SER A 355 22.04 -38.43 -52.59
N ARG A 356 21.38 -39.44 -53.16
CA ARG A 356 20.52 -39.36 -54.35
C ARG A 356 19.03 -39.27 -54.00
N GLY A 357 18.69 -39.20 -52.71
CA GLY A 357 17.32 -39.16 -52.22
C GLY A 357 16.63 -40.53 -52.14
N GLY A 358 17.35 -41.62 -52.34
CA GLY A 358 16.85 -42.98 -52.18
C GLY A 358 16.65 -43.32 -50.70
N PHE A 359 15.45 -43.75 -50.32
CA PHE A 359 15.18 -44.21 -48.96
C PHE A 359 16.06 -45.43 -48.61
N VAL A 360 16.62 -45.43 -47.40
CA VAL A 360 17.50 -46.50 -46.90
C VAL A 360 16.78 -47.31 -45.83
N ALA A 361 16.35 -46.65 -44.77
CA ALA A 361 15.61 -47.23 -43.65
C ALA A 361 15.00 -46.12 -42.78
N ARG A 362 14.05 -46.47 -41.91
CA ARG A 362 13.51 -45.57 -40.89
C ARG A 362 13.63 -46.23 -39.52
N TYR A 363 14.29 -45.60 -38.58
CA TYR A 363 14.27 -46.06 -37.20
C TYR A 363 12.98 -45.61 -36.49
N ARG A 364 12.32 -46.56 -35.82
CA ARG A 364 11.09 -46.33 -35.05
C ARG A 364 11.35 -46.62 -33.57
N PRO A 365 11.37 -45.59 -32.69
CA PRO A 365 11.66 -45.78 -31.28
C PRO A 365 10.57 -46.61 -30.57
N ASP A 366 9.34 -46.57 -31.06
CA ASP A 366 8.21 -47.35 -30.55
C ASP A 366 8.29 -48.85 -30.87
N LEU A 367 9.02 -49.22 -31.92
CA LEU A 367 9.28 -50.62 -32.30
C LEU A 367 10.68 -51.09 -31.88
N GLY A 368 11.52 -50.19 -31.36
CA GLY A 368 12.91 -50.46 -31.03
C GLY A 368 13.78 -50.88 -32.22
N GLY A 369 13.38 -50.58 -33.46
CA GLY A 369 13.99 -51.17 -34.67
C GLY A 369 13.89 -50.33 -35.95
N PHE A 370 14.63 -50.74 -36.99
CA PHE A 370 14.64 -50.12 -38.31
C PHE A 370 13.63 -50.76 -39.25
N VAL A 371 12.75 -49.99 -39.89
CA VAL A 371 11.80 -50.45 -40.90
C VAL A 371 12.18 -49.97 -42.31
N LYS A 372 11.86 -50.78 -43.33
CA LYS A 372 12.19 -50.52 -44.74
C LYS A 372 11.01 -50.05 -45.61
N ASN A 373 9.88 -49.69 -45.00
CA ASN A 373 8.64 -49.33 -45.69
C ASN A 373 8.26 -47.85 -45.53
#